data_AF-A0A7S2UUX1-F1
#
_entry.id   AF-A0A7S2UUX1-F1
#
_cell.length_a   1.000
_cell.length_b   1.000
_cell.length_c   1.000
_cell.angle_alpha   90.00
_cell.angle_beta   90.00
_cell.angle_gamma   90.00
#
_symmetry.space_group_name_H-M   'P 1'
#
loop_
_entity.id
_entity.type
_entity.pdbx_description
1 polymer ?
#
loop_
_entity_poly.entity_id
_entity_poly.type
_entity_poly.pdbx_seq_one_letter_code
_entity_poly.pdbx_strand_id
1 'polypeptide(L)'
;MRISSIGLFVMASRLCLVKHAVSFMPNAKQVPVTTTKRSFANRSPTMMVASKTVFGEMSVERREVEQLFMEQVTNEFSASQLYLSASIWCDRNDMTGMASYMRAESNEERGHGMTLIDFAMKRGFNLSLQTVPAPESDWEGPEELWEALLDSEKDNTQSLLRLADAAQTCHDHSLLTLLMPYHMEQVNSEDKLKTILAKVRDENKTPGLLRQLDTELGAVVGV
;
A
#
# COMPACT_ATOMS: atom_id res chain seq x y z
N MET A 1 60.43 -2.23 -5.77
CA MET A 1 61.00 -3.21 -6.71
C MET A 1 59.91 -4.23 -7.02
N ARG A 2 59.47 -4.28 -8.29
CA ARG A 2 58.49 -5.19 -8.95
C ARG A 2 57.02 -5.06 -8.49
N ILE A 3 55.99 -4.65 -9.25
CA ILE A 3 55.54 -4.65 -10.69
C ILE A 3 54.36 -5.64 -10.89
N SER A 4 53.20 -5.07 -11.30
CA SER A 4 52.14 -5.57 -12.23
C SER A 4 51.44 -6.92 -11.97
N SER A 5 50.27 -7.28 -12.51
CA SER A 5 49.10 -6.70 -13.23
C SER A 5 48.25 -7.93 -13.63
N ILE A 6 47.06 -7.72 -14.24
CA ILE A 6 46.23 -8.71 -15.00
C ILE A 6 45.16 -9.37 -14.09
N GLY A 7 43.86 -9.40 -14.39
CA GLY A 7 43.10 -9.06 -15.60
C GLY A 7 41.96 -10.07 -15.78
N LEU A 8 40.73 -9.56 -15.85
CA LEU A 8 39.54 -10.04 -16.59
C LEU A 8 39.29 -11.56 -16.73
N PHE A 9 38.13 -12.03 -16.26
CA PHE A 9 37.36 -13.07 -16.97
C PHE A 9 35.85 -12.84 -16.85
N VAL A 10 35.26 -12.50 -17.99
CA VAL A 10 33.82 -12.47 -18.29
C VAL A 10 33.44 -13.86 -18.78
N MET A 11 32.36 -14.45 -18.27
CA MET A 11 31.68 -15.59 -18.92
C MET A 11 30.18 -15.33 -18.91
N ALA A 12 29.70 -14.87 -20.06
CA ALA A 12 28.30 -14.77 -20.41
C ALA A 12 27.82 -16.14 -20.91
N SER A 13 26.78 -16.70 -20.29
CA SER A 13 26.09 -17.87 -20.80
C SER A 13 25.07 -17.46 -21.86
N ARG A 14 25.28 -17.98 -23.07
CA ARG A 14 24.44 -17.81 -24.26
C ARG A 14 23.76 -19.14 -24.61
N LEU A 15 22.56 -19.01 -25.17
CA LEU A 15 21.85 -19.93 -26.08
C LEU A 15 21.17 -21.18 -25.49
N CYS A 16 19.85 -21.23 -25.63
CA CYS A 16 19.24 -22.24 -26.51
C CYS A 16 17.92 -21.71 -27.11
N LEU A 17 17.96 -21.47 -28.42
CA LEU A 17 16.80 -21.25 -29.30
C LEU A 17 16.33 -22.62 -29.78
N VAL A 18 15.03 -22.91 -29.69
CA VAL A 18 14.40 -23.93 -30.53
C VAL A 18 13.28 -23.27 -31.32
N LYS A 19 13.56 -23.03 -32.60
CA LYS A 19 12.56 -22.81 -33.64
C LYS A 19 12.12 -24.17 -34.16
N HIS A 20 10.83 -24.41 -34.27
CA HIS A 20 10.27 -25.29 -35.29
C HIS A 20 9.08 -24.58 -35.94
N ALA A 21 9.21 -24.38 -37.24
CA ALA A 21 8.13 -24.03 -38.15
C ALA A 21 7.50 -25.32 -38.69
N VAL A 22 6.26 -25.26 -39.15
CA VAL A 22 5.83 -25.53 -40.55
C VAL A 22 4.32 -25.82 -40.61
N SER A 23 3.62 -24.95 -41.35
CA SER A 23 2.51 -25.15 -42.31
C SER A 23 1.31 -26.04 -41.97
N PHE A 24 0.10 -25.46 -42.02
CA PHE A 24 -0.93 -25.89 -42.97
C PHE A 24 -2.06 -24.84 -43.10
N MET A 25 -2.30 -24.33 -44.31
CA MET A 25 -3.56 -23.69 -44.72
C MET A 25 -4.34 -24.67 -45.61
N PRO A 26 -5.68 -24.63 -45.55
CA PRO A 26 -6.43 -24.66 -46.80
C PRO A 26 -7.48 -23.55 -46.93
N ASN A 27 -7.54 -23.09 -48.17
CA ASN A 27 -8.41 -22.09 -48.78
C ASN A 27 -9.78 -22.70 -49.18
N ALA A 28 -10.89 -22.01 -48.90
CA ALA A 28 -12.21 -22.11 -49.58
C ALA A 28 -13.24 -21.29 -48.78
N LYS A 29 -14.24 -20.58 -49.31
CA LYS A 29 -14.73 -20.28 -50.66
C LYS A 29 -15.68 -19.07 -50.47
N GLN A 30 -15.65 -18.10 -51.37
CA GLN A 30 -16.66 -17.05 -51.43
C GLN A 30 -18.00 -17.66 -51.88
N VAL A 31 -19.11 -17.24 -51.26
CA VAL A 31 -20.49 -17.59 -51.65
C VAL A 31 -21.25 -16.28 -51.96
N PRO A 32 -22.10 -16.24 -52.99
CA PRO A 32 -22.54 -14.99 -53.61
C PRO A 32 -23.70 -14.31 -52.87
N VAL A 33 -23.72 -12.99 -53.03
CA VAL A 33 -24.81 -12.08 -52.65
C VAL A 33 -26.04 -12.36 -53.53
N THR A 34 -27.17 -12.66 -52.89
CA THR A 34 -28.49 -12.61 -53.54
C THR A 34 -29.30 -11.46 -52.97
N THR A 35 -29.60 -10.50 -53.84
CA THR A 35 -30.48 -9.35 -53.61
C THR A 35 -31.94 -9.80 -53.64
N THR A 36 -32.65 -9.69 -52.52
CA THR A 36 -34.11 -9.82 -52.49
C THR A 36 -34.71 -8.51 -51.99
N LYS A 37 -35.33 -7.75 -52.89
CA LYS A 37 -36.19 -6.60 -52.56
C LYS A 37 -37.40 -7.11 -51.77
N ARG A 38 -37.58 -6.61 -50.56
CA ARG A 38 -38.87 -6.65 -49.87
C ARG A 38 -39.15 -5.27 -49.27
N SER A 39 -40.02 -4.53 -49.95
CA SER A 39 -40.69 -3.37 -49.38
C SER A 39 -41.66 -3.85 -48.32
N PHE A 40 -41.60 -3.31 -47.10
CA PHE A 40 -42.79 -3.05 -46.29
C PHE A 40 -42.49 -1.89 -45.34
N ALA A 41 -43.41 -0.94 -45.39
CA ALA A 41 -43.42 0.32 -44.67
C ALA A 41 -43.59 0.14 -43.15
N ASN A 42 -43.39 1.26 -42.46
CA ASN A 42 -43.75 1.55 -41.06
C ASN A 42 -42.83 0.98 -39.96
N ARG A 43 -41.88 1.82 -39.52
CA ARG A 43 -41.38 1.82 -38.15
C ARG A 43 -41.31 3.25 -37.64
N SER A 44 -41.95 3.48 -36.49
CA SER A 44 -41.92 4.72 -35.70
C SER A 44 -40.50 5.25 -35.51
N PRO A 45 -40.31 6.58 -35.33
CA PRO A 45 -38.98 7.13 -35.17
C PRO A 45 -38.37 6.61 -33.86
N THR A 46 -37.40 5.70 -34.01
CA THR A 46 -36.48 5.33 -32.95
C THR A 46 -35.71 6.58 -32.56
N MET A 47 -35.84 7.02 -31.31
CA MET A 47 -34.91 8.00 -30.74
C MET A 47 -33.51 7.40 -30.84
N MET A 48 -32.65 8.01 -31.65
CA MET A 48 -31.22 7.86 -31.51
C MET A 48 -30.84 8.47 -30.16
N VAL A 49 -30.75 7.64 -29.13
CA VAL A 49 -29.93 7.97 -27.97
C VAL A 49 -28.50 7.95 -28.49
N ALA A 50 -27.96 9.13 -28.77
CA ALA A 50 -26.54 9.29 -28.94
C ALA A 50 -25.88 8.71 -27.69
N SER A 51 -25.28 7.52 -27.81
CA SER A 51 -24.39 6.98 -26.81
C SER A 51 -23.16 7.87 -26.85
N LYS A 52 -23.23 8.98 -26.10
CA LYS A 52 -22.02 9.64 -25.62
C LYS A 52 -21.27 8.54 -24.89
N THR A 53 -20.13 8.18 -25.45
CA THR A 53 -19.08 7.37 -24.84
C THR A 53 -19.07 7.68 -23.34
N VAL A 54 -19.52 6.71 -22.52
CA VAL A 54 -19.54 6.80 -21.05
C VAL A 54 -18.13 6.52 -20.55
N PHE A 55 -17.19 7.33 -21.02
CA PHE A 55 -15.87 7.51 -20.42
C PHE A 55 -15.77 9.02 -20.22
N GLY A 56 -16.58 9.49 -19.27
CA GLY A 56 -16.69 10.90 -18.92
C GLY A 56 -15.35 11.41 -18.40
N GLU A 57 -15.08 12.68 -18.67
CA GLU A 57 -14.05 13.43 -17.96
C GLU A 57 -14.17 13.14 -16.45
N MET A 58 -13.09 12.62 -15.87
CA MET A 58 -12.98 12.49 -14.42
C MET A 58 -13.20 13.86 -13.78
N SER A 59 -14.22 13.98 -12.92
CA SER A 59 -14.44 15.22 -12.18
C SER A 59 -13.19 15.57 -11.37
N VAL A 60 -12.95 16.87 -11.13
CA VAL A 60 -11.75 17.34 -10.41
C VAL A 60 -11.71 16.71 -9.01
N GLU A 61 -12.87 16.59 -8.36
CA GLU A 61 -13.06 16.05 -7.02
C GLU A 61 -12.72 14.55 -6.95
N ARG A 62 -13.03 13.80 -8.02
CA ARG A 62 -12.65 12.38 -8.10
C ARG A 62 -11.13 12.19 -8.22
N ARG A 63 -10.43 13.11 -8.89
CA ARG A 63 -8.97 13.07 -9.00
C ARG A 63 -8.29 13.36 -7.66
N GLU A 64 -8.85 14.26 -6.87
CA GLU A 64 -8.39 14.55 -5.51
C GLU A 64 -8.52 13.31 -4.59
N VAL A 65 -9.66 12.62 -4.63
CA VAL A 65 -9.84 11.37 -3.87
C VAL A 65 -8.81 10.31 -4.27
N GLU A 66 -8.61 10.08 -5.57
CA GLU A 66 -7.62 9.09 -6.02
C GLU A 66 -6.18 9.47 -5.63
N GLN A 67 -5.85 10.77 -5.65
CA GLN A 67 -4.55 11.25 -5.18
C GLN A 67 -4.36 10.98 -3.68
N LEU A 68 -5.30 11.43 -2.84
CA LEU A 68 -5.24 11.21 -1.39
C LEU A 68 -5.25 9.71 -1.06
N PHE A 69 -5.93 8.90 -1.87
CA PHE A 69 -5.92 7.45 -1.71
C PHE A 69 -4.53 6.85 -1.96
N MET A 70 -3.83 7.29 -3.02
CA MET A 70 -2.45 6.87 -3.29
C MET A 70 -1.47 7.34 -2.20
N GLU A 71 -1.67 8.55 -1.69
CA GLU A 71 -0.91 9.08 -0.56
C GLU A 71 -1.15 8.20 0.69
N GLN A 72 -2.41 7.85 0.99
CA GLN A 72 -2.73 6.98 2.12
C GLN A 72 -2.08 5.60 1.98
N VAL A 73 -2.14 4.97 0.80
CA VAL A 73 -1.45 3.70 0.53
C VAL A 73 0.05 3.83 0.83
N THR A 74 0.67 4.94 0.41
CA THR A 74 2.09 5.20 0.64
C THR A 74 2.40 5.43 2.13
N ASN A 75 1.48 6.06 2.86
CA ASN A 75 1.60 6.27 4.31
C ASN A 75 1.59 4.95 5.07
N GLU A 76 0.69 4.01 4.75
CA GLU A 76 0.67 2.68 5.41
C GLU A 76 1.98 1.90 5.16
N PHE A 77 2.52 1.95 3.94
CA PHE A 77 3.81 1.31 3.66
C PHE A 77 4.98 2.04 4.33
N SER A 78 4.90 3.37 4.48
CA SER A 78 5.92 4.15 5.19
C SER A 78 5.90 3.84 6.69
N ALA A 79 4.72 3.76 7.31
CA ALA A 79 4.54 3.33 8.69
C ALA A 79 5.07 1.89 8.91
N SER A 80 4.73 0.98 8.00
CA SER A 80 5.28 -0.38 8.00
C SER A 80 6.81 -0.41 7.98
N GLN A 81 7.46 0.43 7.16
CA GLN A 81 8.93 0.55 7.12
C GLN A 81 9.49 1.18 8.39
N LEU A 82 8.81 2.18 8.97
CA LEU A 82 9.22 2.82 10.22
C LEU A 82 9.22 1.81 11.38
N TYR A 83 8.13 1.06 11.56
CA TYR A 83 8.07 -0.03 12.55
C TYR A 83 9.13 -1.11 12.29
N LEU A 84 9.42 -1.42 11.03
CA LEU A 84 10.48 -2.36 10.68
C LEU A 84 11.86 -1.85 11.10
N SER A 85 12.12 -0.56 10.90
CA SER A 85 13.35 0.12 11.30
C SER A 85 13.48 0.19 12.82
N ALA A 86 12.38 0.51 13.52
CA ALA A 86 12.27 0.46 14.97
C ALA A 86 12.61 -0.94 15.52
N SER A 87 12.09 -2.00 14.89
CA SER A 87 12.41 -3.39 15.25
C SER A 87 13.93 -3.66 15.19
N ILE A 88 14.58 -3.22 14.10
CA ILE A 88 16.04 -3.37 13.91
C ILE A 88 16.83 -2.56 14.95
N TRP A 89 16.37 -1.36 15.30
CA TRP A 89 17.01 -0.57 16.34
C TRP A 89 16.85 -1.19 17.73
N CYS A 90 15.67 -1.69 18.08
CA CYS A 90 15.44 -2.40 19.34
C CYS A 90 16.35 -3.64 19.47
N ASP A 91 16.48 -4.45 18.42
CA ASP A 91 17.37 -5.63 18.41
C ASP A 91 18.84 -5.23 18.64
N ARG A 92 19.30 -4.12 18.03
CA ARG A 92 20.67 -3.61 18.21
C ARG A 92 20.93 -3.09 19.63
N ASN A 93 19.89 -2.79 20.38
CA ASN A 93 19.94 -2.26 21.75
C ASN A 93 19.47 -3.29 22.79
N ASP A 94 19.51 -4.58 22.47
CA ASP A 94 19.16 -5.70 23.35
C ASP A 94 17.71 -5.66 23.90
N MET A 95 16.78 -4.99 23.21
CA MET A 95 15.35 -4.91 23.52
C MET A 95 14.53 -5.84 22.63
N THR A 96 14.76 -7.15 22.78
CA THR A 96 14.23 -8.18 21.86
C THR A 96 12.71 -8.30 21.89
N GLY A 97 12.06 -8.02 23.03
CA GLY A 97 10.60 -8.08 23.12
C GLY A 97 9.93 -6.90 22.42
N MET A 98 10.47 -5.69 22.59
CA MET A 98 10.07 -4.53 21.79
C MET A 98 10.35 -4.76 20.30
N ALA A 99 11.49 -5.36 19.95
CA ALA A 99 11.79 -5.66 18.55
C ALA A 99 10.75 -6.59 17.92
N SER A 100 10.30 -7.62 18.66
CA SER A 100 9.21 -8.51 18.23
C SER A 100 7.88 -7.77 18.09
N TYR A 101 7.54 -6.93 19.06
CA TYR A 101 6.34 -6.07 19.01
C TYR A 101 6.34 -5.20 17.75
N MET A 102 7.43 -4.45 17.50
CA MET A 102 7.54 -3.59 16.32
C MET A 102 7.46 -4.39 15.00
N ARG A 103 7.91 -5.64 14.99
CA ARG A 103 7.76 -6.51 13.81
C ARG A 103 6.29 -6.85 13.54
N ALA A 104 5.50 -7.07 14.59
CA ALA A 104 4.08 -7.32 14.46
C ALA A 104 3.35 -6.10 13.91
N GLU A 105 3.58 -4.91 14.48
CA GLU A 105 3.01 -3.64 14.01
C GLU A 105 3.41 -3.36 12.55
N SER A 106 4.67 -3.61 12.18
CA SER A 106 5.11 -3.48 10.77
C SER A 106 4.31 -4.35 9.81
N ASN A 107 3.92 -5.57 10.22
CA ASN A 107 3.09 -6.45 9.41
C ASN A 107 1.63 -6.01 9.36
N GLU A 108 1.11 -5.46 10.46
CA GLU A 108 -0.25 -4.90 10.57
C GLU A 108 -0.42 -3.72 9.61
N GLU A 109 0.49 -2.73 9.65
CA GLU A 109 0.47 -1.59 8.72
C GLU A 109 0.64 -1.99 7.26
N ARG A 110 1.48 -3.01 7.00
CA ARG A 110 1.57 -3.59 5.66
C ARG A 110 0.24 -4.18 5.22
N GLY A 111 -0.49 -4.83 6.13
CA GLY A 111 -1.85 -5.34 5.90
C GLY A 111 -2.86 -4.24 5.57
N HIS A 112 -2.76 -3.09 6.22
CA HIS A 112 -3.59 -1.91 5.93
C HIS A 112 -3.38 -1.43 4.49
N GLY A 113 -2.12 -1.21 4.09
CA GLY A 113 -1.78 -0.80 2.73
C GLY A 113 -2.27 -1.79 1.66
N MET A 114 -2.16 -3.10 1.93
CA MET A 114 -2.69 -4.14 1.03
C MET A 114 -4.21 -4.10 0.90
N THR A 115 -4.93 -3.86 2.00
CA THR A 115 -6.40 -3.77 2.00
C THR A 115 -6.88 -2.59 1.16
N LEU A 116 -6.20 -1.45 1.27
CA LEU A 116 -6.47 -0.27 0.44
C LEU A 116 -6.23 -0.55 -1.05
N ILE A 117 -5.11 -1.22 -1.39
CA ILE A 117 -4.84 -1.62 -2.79
C ILE A 117 -5.95 -2.52 -3.33
N ASP A 118 -6.37 -3.53 -2.57
CA ASP A 118 -7.44 -4.44 -2.98
C ASP A 118 -8.77 -3.71 -3.21
N PHE A 119 -9.08 -2.73 -2.37
CA PHE A 119 -10.24 -1.86 -2.56
C PHE A 119 -10.11 -1.04 -3.85
N ALA A 120 -8.96 -0.40 -4.09
CA ALA A 120 -8.71 0.40 -5.28
C ALA A 120 -8.89 -0.42 -6.57
N MET A 121 -8.38 -1.66 -6.59
CA MET A 121 -8.51 -2.56 -7.74
C MET A 121 -9.98 -2.95 -8.00
N LYS A 122 -10.76 -3.22 -6.94
CA LYS A 122 -12.21 -3.49 -7.06
C LYS A 122 -13.00 -2.29 -7.59
N ARG A 123 -12.54 -1.07 -7.25
CA ARG A 123 -13.16 0.19 -7.66
C ARG A 123 -12.73 0.68 -9.04
N GLY A 124 -11.69 0.08 -9.63
CA GLY A 124 -11.11 0.53 -10.89
C GLY A 124 -10.34 1.84 -10.76
N PHE A 125 -9.80 2.14 -9.58
CA PHE A 125 -8.93 3.31 -9.39
C PHE A 125 -7.64 3.14 -10.19
N ASN A 126 -7.16 4.23 -10.78
CA ASN A 126 -5.87 4.23 -11.47
C ASN A 126 -4.73 4.42 -10.47
N LEU A 127 -4.40 3.36 -9.74
CA LEU A 127 -3.37 3.38 -8.70
C LEU A 127 -1.97 3.24 -9.30
N SER A 128 -1.05 4.14 -8.89
CA SER A 128 0.39 3.97 -9.07
C SER A 128 1.06 4.02 -7.71
N LEU A 129 1.87 3.00 -7.39
CA LEU A 129 2.67 3.01 -6.16
C LEU A 129 3.65 4.19 -6.21
N GLN A 130 3.68 4.97 -5.13
CA GLN A 130 4.61 6.08 -4.97
C GLN A 130 5.89 5.61 -4.28
N THR A 131 6.89 6.47 -4.27
CA THR A 131 8.14 6.22 -3.55
C THR A 131 7.86 6.16 -2.06
N VAL A 132 8.30 5.09 -1.39
CA VAL A 132 8.37 5.01 0.07
C VAL A 132 9.76 5.53 0.48
N PRO A 133 9.86 6.64 1.23
CA PRO A 133 11.13 7.16 1.70
C PRO A 133 11.79 6.18 2.68
N ALA A 134 13.12 6.24 2.79
CA ALA A 134 13.82 5.50 3.83
C ALA A 134 13.34 5.99 5.22
N PRO A 135 12.98 5.08 6.15
CA PRO A 135 12.56 5.49 7.48
C PRO A 135 13.73 6.01 8.30
N GLU A 136 13.43 6.75 9.37
CA GLU A 136 14.39 6.98 10.45
C GLU A 136 14.89 5.65 10.99
N SER A 137 16.17 5.59 11.40
CA SER A 137 16.84 4.34 11.77
C SER A 137 17.77 4.45 12.96
N ASP A 138 17.84 5.62 13.56
CA ASP A 138 18.62 5.87 14.76
C ASP A 138 17.85 6.83 15.67
N TRP A 139 17.90 6.55 16.97
CA TRP A 139 17.24 7.28 18.03
C TRP A 139 18.19 7.28 19.24
N GLU A 140 18.24 8.37 19.99
CA GLU A 140 19.07 8.53 21.19
C GLU A 140 18.68 7.54 22.30
N GLY A 141 17.43 7.10 22.32
CA GLY A 141 16.92 6.15 23.29
C GLY A 141 15.49 5.70 23.03
N PRO A 142 14.95 4.81 23.88
CA PRO A 142 13.61 4.27 23.71
C PRO A 142 12.53 5.37 23.79
N GLU A 143 12.72 6.40 24.62
CA GLU A 143 11.75 7.51 24.71
C GLU A 143 11.56 8.23 23.35
N GLU A 144 12.66 8.58 22.68
CA GLU A 144 12.60 9.24 21.37
C GLU A 144 12.01 8.31 20.29
N LEU A 145 12.37 7.02 20.31
CA LEU A 145 11.78 6.04 19.41
C LEU A 145 10.24 5.99 19.54
N TRP A 146 9.72 5.86 20.76
CA TRP A 146 8.27 5.76 20.98
C TRP A 146 7.54 7.08 20.71
N GLU A 147 8.21 8.22 20.88
CA GLU A 147 7.71 9.54 20.44
C GLU A 147 7.57 9.60 18.90
N ALA A 148 8.60 9.19 18.17
CA ALA A 148 8.59 9.15 16.71
C ALA A 148 7.47 8.25 16.15
N LEU A 149 7.25 7.08 16.77
CA LEU A 149 6.15 6.19 16.41
C LEU A 149 4.77 6.81 16.68
N LEU A 150 4.59 7.45 17.84
CA LEU A 150 3.34 8.11 18.18
C LEU A 150 3.04 9.28 17.22
N ASP A 151 4.06 10.02 16.80
CA ASP A 151 3.87 11.11 15.84
C ASP A 151 3.54 10.58 14.44
N SER A 152 4.17 9.48 14.01
CA SER A 152 3.81 8.78 12.78
C SER A 152 2.34 8.33 12.79
N GLU A 153 1.84 7.78 13.90
CA GLU A 153 0.42 7.38 14.01
C GLU A 153 -0.53 8.56 13.93
N LYS A 154 -0.21 9.69 14.58
CA LYS A 154 -1.02 10.92 14.47
C LYS A 154 -1.07 11.42 13.02
N ASP A 155 0.06 11.38 12.33
CA ASP A 155 0.14 11.78 10.92
C ASP A 155 -0.71 10.85 10.03
N ASN A 156 -0.68 9.54 10.31
CA ASN A 156 -1.53 8.56 9.63
C ASN A 156 -3.02 8.84 9.89
N THR A 157 -3.40 9.09 11.14
CA THR A 157 -4.76 9.52 11.51
C THR A 157 -5.20 10.75 10.73
N GLN A 158 -4.37 11.79 10.67
CA GLN A 158 -4.71 13.01 9.91
C GLN A 158 -4.83 12.75 8.41
N SER A 159 -4.02 11.86 7.86
CA SER A 159 -4.11 11.45 6.45
C SER A 159 -5.43 10.73 6.13
N LEU A 160 -5.83 9.79 6.99
CA LEU A 160 -7.12 9.09 6.85
C LEU A 160 -8.30 10.04 6.94
N LEU A 161 -8.26 11.01 7.87
CA LEU A 161 -9.32 12.02 8.02
C LEU A 161 -9.44 12.90 6.77
N ARG A 162 -8.31 13.35 6.19
CA ARG A 162 -8.32 14.10 4.92
C ARG A 162 -8.92 13.29 3.77
N LEU A 163 -8.57 12.00 3.67
CA LEU A 163 -9.15 11.12 2.66
C LEU A 163 -10.66 10.93 2.88
N ALA A 164 -11.10 10.79 4.12
CA ALA A 164 -12.52 10.69 4.46
C ALA A 164 -13.30 11.97 4.12
N ASP A 165 -12.74 13.15 4.39
CA ASP A 165 -13.36 14.44 4.04
C ASP A 165 -13.51 14.60 2.51
N ALA A 166 -12.49 14.21 1.73
CA ALA A 166 -12.57 14.19 0.27
C ALA A 166 -13.62 13.20 -0.24
N ALA A 167 -13.67 11.99 0.34
CA ALA A 167 -14.67 10.99 0.03
C ALA A 167 -16.10 11.49 0.36
N GLN A 168 -16.27 12.18 1.49
CA GLN A 168 -17.53 12.77 1.92
C GLN A 168 -17.99 13.89 0.97
N THR A 169 -17.07 14.73 0.52
CA THR A 169 -17.33 15.79 -0.48
C THR A 169 -17.80 15.21 -1.81
N CYS A 170 -17.25 14.06 -2.20
CA CYS A 170 -17.65 13.34 -3.41
C CYS A 170 -18.87 12.42 -3.25
N HIS A 171 -19.44 12.35 -2.04
CA HIS A 171 -20.46 11.37 -1.67
C HIS A 171 -20.05 9.90 -1.98
N ASP A 172 -18.77 9.57 -1.83
CA ASP A 172 -18.24 8.22 -2.03
C ASP A 172 -18.51 7.34 -0.81
N HIS A 173 -19.76 6.88 -0.70
CA HIS A 173 -20.20 6.07 0.44
C HIS A 173 -19.45 4.76 0.61
N SER A 174 -18.95 4.14 -0.47
CA SER A 174 -18.21 2.89 -0.31
C SER A 174 -16.79 3.12 0.21
N LEU A 175 -16.14 4.24 -0.18
CA LEU A 175 -14.85 4.61 0.42
C LEU A 175 -15.04 5.01 1.89
N LEU A 176 -16.06 5.81 2.22
CA LEU A 176 -16.37 6.10 3.63
C LEU A 176 -16.59 4.82 4.44
N THR A 177 -17.31 3.84 3.88
CA THR A 177 -17.54 2.54 4.54
C THR A 177 -16.24 1.76 4.75
N LEU A 178 -15.30 1.81 3.81
CA LEU A 178 -13.98 1.20 3.96
C LEU A 178 -13.20 1.84 5.12
N LEU A 179 -13.23 3.17 5.24
CA LEU A 179 -12.39 3.92 6.19
C LEU A 179 -12.90 3.89 7.64
N MET A 180 -14.20 3.66 7.85
CA MET A 180 -14.79 3.61 9.20
C MET A 180 -14.04 2.74 10.23
N PRO A 181 -13.71 1.46 9.96
CA PRO A 181 -12.95 0.66 10.92
C PRO A 181 -11.57 1.26 11.23
N TYR A 182 -10.86 1.79 10.22
CA TYR A 182 -9.54 2.41 10.38
C TYR A 182 -9.57 3.66 11.26
N HIS A 183 -10.64 4.45 11.23
CA HIS A 183 -10.76 5.60 12.13
C HIS A 183 -10.79 5.19 13.61
N MET A 184 -11.46 4.07 13.92
CA MET A 184 -11.47 3.56 15.30
C MET A 184 -10.15 2.88 15.65
N GLU A 185 -9.55 2.19 14.70
CA GLU A 185 -8.23 1.58 14.84
C GLU A 185 -7.16 2.63 15.19
N GLN A 186 -7.11 3.74 14.45
CA GLN A 186 -6.18 4.84 14.75
C GLN A 186 -6.35 5.42 16.16
N VAL A 187 -7.59 5.57 16.66
CA VAL A 187 -7.84 6.02 18.03
C VAL A 187 -7.24 5.03 19.04
N ASN A 188 -7.38 3.73 18.79
CA ASN A 188 -6.82 2.68 19.64
C ASN A 188 -5.29 2.62 19.54
N SER A 189 -4.73 2.76 18.33
CA SER A 189 -3.28 2.78 18.09
C SER A 189 -2.61 3.95 18.81
N GLU A 190 -3.18 5.15 18.70
CA GLU A 190 -2.67 6.32 19.43
C GLU A 190 -2.75 6.15 20.96
N ASP A 191 -3.83 5.58 21.49
CA ASP A 191 -3.99 5.32 22.93
C ASP A 191 -2.99 4.26 23.43
N LYS A 192 -2.81 3.19 22.65
CA LYS A 192 -1.82 2.12 22.89
C LYS A 192 -0.41 2.71 22.96
N LEU A 193 -0.01 3.51 21.97
CA LEU A 193 1.32 4.15 21.95
C LEU A 193 1.50 5.18 23.06
N LYS A 194 0.48 6.01 23.37
CA LYS A 194 0.54 6.95 24.51
C LYS A 194 0.76 6.22 25.83
N THR A 195 0.08 5.09 26.02
CA THR A 195 0.20 4.25 27.22
C THR A 195 1.60 3.65 27.33
N ILE A 196 2.13 3.09 26.23
CA ILE A 196 3.48 2.51 26.23
C ILE A 196 4.54 3.59 26.46
N LEU A 197 4.45 4.72 25.75
CA LEU A 197 5.38 5.84 25.92
C LEU A 197 5.41 6.36 27.37
N ALA A 198 4.25 6.44 28.03
CA ALA A 198 4.19 6.81 29.45
C ALA A 198 4.97 5.81 30.33
N LYS A 199 4.77 4.50 30.11
CA LYS A 199 5.55 3.47 30.82
C LYS A 199 7.04 3.59 30.55
N VAL A 200 7.44 3.76 29.28
CA VAL A 200 8.85 3.91 28.89
C VAL A 200 9.49 5.08 29.63
N ARG A 201 8.84 6.26 29.66
CA ARG A 201 9.34 7.46 30.36
C ARG A 201 9.46 7.27 31.87
N ASP A 202 8.62 6.45 32.49
CA ASP A 202 8.67 6.19 33.92
C ASP A 202 9.72 5.12 34.26
N GLU A 203 9.77 4.05 33.49
CA GLU A 203 10.63 2.89 33.73
C GLU A 203 12.08 3.12 33.31
N ASN A 204 12.34 3.93 32.28
CA ASN A 204 13.69 4.27 31.83
C ASN A 204 14.50 5.02 32.91
N LYS A 205 13.82 5.66 33.87
CA LYS A 205 14.46 6.33 35.02
C LYS A 205 14.93 5.35 36.10
N THR A 206 14.49 4.10 36.06
CA THR A 206 14.74 3.10 37.12
C THR A 206 15.47 1.88 36.55
N PRO A 207 16.69 1.55 37.03
CA PRO A 207 17.46 0.42 36.52
C PRO A 207 16.67 -0.90 36.54
N GLY A 208 16.51 -1.51 35.37
CA GLY A 208 15.93 -2.84 35.22
C GLY A 208 14.42 -2.91 34.97
N LEU A 209 13.65 -1.85 35.21
CA LEU A 209 12.21 -1.86 34.90
C LEU A 209 11.95 -1.95 33.40
N LEU A 210 12.71 -1.21 32.59
CA LEU A 210 12.58 -1.26 31.12
C LEU A 210 12.70 -2.69 30.53
N ARG A 211 13.46 -3.59 31.18
CA ARG A 211 13.55 -5.00 30.76
C ARG A 211 12.28 -5.81 31.03
N GLN A 212 11.51 -5.42 32.06
CA GLN A 212 10.21 -6.02 32.35
C GLN A 212 9.21 -5.61 31.27
N LEU A 213 9.14 -4.31 30.93
CA LEU A 213 8.31 -3.84 29.82
C LEU A 213 8.71 -4.47 28.48
N ASP A 214 10.00 -4.61 28.20
CA ASP A 214 10.47 -5.35 27.02
C ASP A 214 9.89 -6.77 26.99
N THR A 215 9.97 -7.50 28.09
CA THR A 215 9.42 -8.86 28.21
C THR A 215 7.89 -8.88 28.02
N GLU A 216 7.17 -7.90 28.61
CA GLU A 216 5.72 -7.76 28.45
C GLU A 216 5.34 -7.58 26.98
N LEU A 217 5.99 -6.66 26.27
CA LEU A 217 5.70 -6.37 24.86
C LEU A 217 6.06 -7.56 23.95
N GLY A 218 7.11 -8.31 24.28
CA GLY A 218 7.45 -9.54 23.57
C GLY A 218 6.40 -10.65 23.71
N ALA A 219 5.68 -10.69 24.84
CA ALA A 219 4.64 -11.69 25.08
C ALA A 219 3.34 -11.41 24.32
N VAL A 220 3.07 -10.14 23.95
CA VAL A 220 1.86 -9.74 23.20
C VAL A 220 1.81 -10.39 21.81
N VAL A 221 2.96 -10.62 21.19
CA VAL A 221 3.07 -11.18 19.82
C VAL A 221 2.88 -12.72 19.79
N GLY A 222 2.87 -13.37 20.96
CA GLY A 222 2.83 -14.84 21.10
C GLY A 222 1.45 -15.48 21.23
N VAL A 223 0.36 -14.72 21.04
CA VAL A 223 -1.03 -15.19 21.22
C VAL A 223 -1.82 -15.10 19.93
#